data_AF-A0A731NK79-F1
#
_entry.id   AF-A0A731NK79-F1
#
_cell.length_a   1.000
_cell.length_b   1.000
_cell.length_c   1.000
_cell.angle_alpha   90.00
_cell.angle_beta   90.00
_cell.angle_gamma   90.00
#
_symmetry.space_group_name_H-M   'P 1'
#
loop_
_entity.id
_entity.type
_entity.pdbx_description
1 polymer ?
#
loop_
_entity_poly.entity_id
_entity_poly.type
_entity_poly.pdbx_seq_one_letter_code
_entity_poly.pdbx_strand_id
1 'polypeptide(L)'
;TTINKQVMAPFYEFMDELYADYEHRLSKYKGDVELWRIKKKVLERAVSSAYKHPDEEEGESVEEKEKKLRLHTSNEPQKPKRLTLIYEDTTLKALTDGMDICSHGGFISDEAIIFFKGYTNDKFGILNKGWEGGVYAHKRADGTDTLIKPCLTVSLMTQPRVAKDYFRKGEGIAKDVGFLARFLFSEAKSTIGNRTDNTDFSRSRKCLNIFHDRIRALLSQQKEYITSNKFSKKTLTLSAKALAVKKQFGNEINDKIGLESSHIKEILSKSGTNAARIAAIFHCFNDNSSN
;
A
#
# COMPACT_ATOMS: atom_id res chain seq x y z
N THR A 1 23.94 6.21 -9.16
CA THR A 1 22.56 5.92 -8.74
C THR A 1 22.12 4.57 -9.31
N THR A 2 21.57 3.67 -8.48
CA THR A 2 21.10 2.35 -8.92
C THR A 2 19.94 2.47 -9.91
N ILE A 3 19.72 1.47 -10.77
CA ILE A 3 18.59 1.43 -11.72
C ILE A 3 17.26 1.56 -10.96
N ASN A 4 17.14 0.90 -9.81
CA ASN A 4 15.95 0.98 -8.96
C ASN A 4 15.61 2.44 -8.61
N LYS A 5 16.58 3.21 -8.11
CA LYS A 5 16.38 4.62 -7.76
C LYS A 5 15.94 5.47 -8.95
N GLN A 6 16.43 5.18 -10.15
CA GLN A 6 16.01 5.89 -11.37
C GLN A 6 14.56 5.58 -11.76
N VAL A 7 14.16 4.30 -11.71
CA VAL A 7 12.79 3.88 -12.02
C VAL A 7 11.81 4.37 -10.95
N MET A 8 12.23 4.36 -9.68
CA MET A 8 11.38 4.71 -8.54
C MET A 8 11.30 6.20 -8.24
N ALA A 9 12.15 7.05 -8.85
CA ALA A 9 12.20 8.49 -8.63
C ALA A 9 10.83 9.20 -8.55
N PRO A 10 9.91 9.06 -9.54
CA PRO A 10 8.61 9.75 -9.47
C PRO A 10 7.73 9.28 -8.31
N PHE A 11 7.91 8.05 -7.81
CA PHE A 11 7.18 7.57 -6.64
C PHE A 11 7.72 8.21 -5.36
N TYR A 12 9.05 8.36 -5.24
CA TYR A 12 9.66 9.01 -4.08
C TYR A 12 9.32 10.50 -4.05
N GLU A 13 9.42 11.20 -5.19
CA GLU A 13 8.96 12.60 -5.35
C GLU A 13 7.51 12.76 -4.87
N PHE A 14 6.62 11.88 -5.33
CA PHE A 14 5.22 11.90 -4.93
C PHE A 14 5.00 11.60 -3.44
N MET A 15 5.78 10.67 -2.86
CA MET A 15 5.71 10.38 -1.42
C MET A 15 6.16 11.59 -0.58
N ASP A 16 7.18 12.32 -1.02
CA ASP A 16 7.65 13.55 -0.37
C ASP A 16 6.57 14.64 -0.43
N GLU A 17 5.89 14.80 -1.57
CA GLU A 17 4.75 15.72 -1.70
C GLU A 17 3.59 15.37 -0.74
N LEU A 18 3.24 14.09 -0.65
CA LEU A 18 2.21 13.61 0.28
C LEU A 18 2.61 13.85 1.75
N TYR A 19 3.90 13.68 2.06
CA TYR A 19 4.41 13.92 3.40
C TYR A 19 4.38 15.41 3.77
N ALA A 20 4.78 16.29 2.85
CA ALA A 20 4.72 17.74 3.06
C ALA A 20 3.29 18.24 3.27
N ASP A 21 2.32 17.77 2.46
CA ASP A 21 0.90 18.07 2.65
C ASP A 21 0.37 17.57 4.01
N TYR A 22 0.78 16.36 4.40
CA TYR A 22 0.41 15.80 5.70
C TYR A 22 0.95 16.65 6.87
N GLU A 23 2.22 17.05 6.85
CA GLU A 23 2.83 17.86 7.90
C GLU A 23 2.14 19.23 8.02
N HIS A 24 1.78 19.85 6.89
CA HIS A 24 1.02 21.09 6.88
C HIS A 24 -0.36 20.91 7.52
N ARG A 25 -1.12 19.88 7.13
CA ARG A 25 -2.42 19.55 7.75
C ARG A 25 -2.29 19.21 9.23
N LEU A 26 -1.22 18.51 9.63
CA LEU A 26 -0.95 18.14 11.01
C LEU A 26 -0.65 19.35 11.88
N SER A 27 0.10 20.33 11.36
CA SER A 27 0.38 21.60 12.04
C SER A 27 -0.92 22.37 12.31
N LYS A 28 -1.77 22.54 11.28
CA LYS A 28 -3.09 23.17 11.43
C LYS A 28 -3.96 22.44 12.46
N TYR A 29 -4.04 21.12 12.37
CA TYR A 29 -4.75 20.28 13.32
C TYR A 29 -4.28 20.47 14.77
N LYS A 30 -2.97 20.53 15.01
CA LYS A 30 -2.42 20.77 16.36
C LYS A 30 -2.89 22.11 16.92
N GLY A 31 -2.90 23.17 16.10
CA GLY A 31 -3.44 24.48 16.48
C GLY A 31 -4.92 24.43 16.79
N ASP A 32 -5.71 23.80 15.91
CA ASP A 32 -7.17 23.67 16.08
C ASP A 32 -7.53 22.87 17.35
N VAL A 33 -6.79 21.80 17.66
CA VAL A 33 -6.97 21.01 18.88
C VAL A 33 -6.66 21.83 20.13
N GLU A 34 -5.61 22.66 20.12
CA GLU A 34 -5.29 23.47 21.29
C GLU A 34 -6.37 24.51 21.57
N LEU A 35 -6.84 25.21 20.52
CA LEU A 35 -7.99 26.12 20.63
C LEU A 35 -9.25 25.40 21.11
N TRP A 36 -9.50 24.19 20.59
CA TRP A 36 -10.61 23.37 21.02
C TRP A 36 -10.50 22.98 22.51
N ARG A 37 -9.31 22.60 22.99
CA ARG A 37 -9.07 22.26 24.41
C ARG A 37 -9.27 23.46 25.33
N ILE A 38 -8.82 24.64 24.93
CA ILE A 38 -9.02 25.88 25.69
C ILE A 38 -10.52 26.18 25.83
N LYS A 39 -11.26 26.15 24.71
CA LYS A 39 -12.71 26.37 24.71
C LYS A 39 -13.45 25.31 25.53
N LYS A 40 -13.03 24.04 25.45
CA LYS A 40 -13.60 22.94 26.23
C LYS A 40 -13.47 23.21 27.73
N LYS A 41 -12.27 23.59 28.21
CA LYS A 41 -12.04 23.92 29.63
C LYS A 41 -12.92 25.09 30.11
N VAL A 42 -13.15 26.10 29.28
CA VAL A 42 -14.04 27.23 29.62
C VAL A 42 -15.48 26.75 29.78
N LEU A 43 -15.98 25.95 28.83
CA LEU A 43 -17.34 25.39 28.88
C LEU A 43 -17.52 24.42 30.05
N GLU A 44 -16.53 23.57 30.35
CA GLU A 44 -16.54 22.67 31.51
C GLU A 44 -16.64 23.46 32.83
N ARG A 45 -15.91 24.57 32.96
CA ARG A 45 -16.00 25.45 34.13
C ARG A 45 -17.35 26.14 34.23
N ALA A 46 -17.91 26.63 33.11
CA ALA A 46 -19.22 27.26 33.09
C ALA A 46 -20.33 26.29 33.53
N VAL A 47 -20.31 25.05 33.01
CA VAL A 47 -21.25 23.99 33.43
C VAL A 47 -21.03 23.63 34.91
N SER A 48 -19.78 23.47 35.36
CA SER A 48 -19.50 23.16 36.77
C SER A 48 -19.93 24.26 37.73
N SER A 49 -19.85 25.54 37.33
CA SER A 49 -20.31 26.67 38.12
C SER A 49 -21.83 26.69 38.23
N ALA A 50 -22.52 26.47 37.11
CA ALA A 50 -23.98 26.43 37.03
C ALA A 50 -24.60 25.36 37.95
N TYR A 51 -23.93 24.21 38.11
CA TYR A 51 -24.36 23.19 39.08
C TYR A 51 -24.09 23.54 40.55
N LYS A 52 -23.06 24.34 40.83
CA LYS A 52 -22.68 24.71 42.20
C LYS A 52 -23.49 25.88 42.74
N HIS A 53 -23.90 26.78 41.85
CA HIS A 53 -24.60 28.03 42.19
C HIS A 53 -25.85 28.20 41.30
N PRO A 54 -26.88 27.33 41.45
CA PRO A 54 -28.05 27.34 40.58
C PRO A 54 -28.90 28.62 40.71
N ASP A 55 -28.82 29.31 41.85
CA ASP A 55 -29.65 30.48 42.18
C ASP A 55 -28.96 31.84 41.86
N GLU A 56 -27.68 31.85 41.48
CA GLU A 56 -26.89 33.09 41.26
C GLU A 56 -26.73 33.46 39.77
N GLU A 57 -27.12 32.58 38.85
CA GLU A 57 -26.92 32.80 37.42
C GLU A 57 -28.16 33.43 36.76
N GLU A 58 -28.28 34.76 36.82
CA GLU A 58 -29.16 35.51 35.90
C GLU A 58 -28.61 35.39 34.47
N GLY A 59 -29.04 34.37 33.72
CA GLY A 59 -28.58 34.12 32.36
C GLY A 59 -28.99 32.77 31.76
N GLU A 60 -28.11 32.22 30.92
CA GLU A 60 -28.32 30.93 30.24
C GLU A 60 -28.52 29.77 31.22
N SER A 61 -29.50 28.90 30.94
CA SER A 61 -29.83 27.78 31.80
C SER A 61 -28.72 26.71 31.82
N VAL A 62 -28.70 25.86 32.86
CA VAL A 62 -27.77 24.73 32.95
C VAL A 62 -27.84 23.85 31.70
N GLU A 63 -29.06 23.59 31.21
CA GLU A 63 -29.31 22.78 30.01
C GLU A 63 -28.70 23.39 28.74
N GLU A 64 -28.74 24.71 28.59
CA GLU A 64 -28.13 25.42 27.46
C GLU A 64 -26.60 25.33 27.49
N LYS A 65 -25.99 25.46 28.67
CA LYS A 65 -24.55 25.32 28.87
C LYS A 65 -24.09 23.88 28.60
N GLU A 66 -24.84 22.88 29.06
CA GLU A 66 -24.58 21.48 28.72
C GLU A 66 -24.68 21.23 27.21
N LYS A 67 -25.68 21.81 26.54
CA LYS A 67 -25.85 21.69 25.09
C LYS A 67 -24.65 22.27 24.33
N LYS A 68 -24.14 23.43 24.76
CA LYS A 68 -22.91 24.03 24.20
C LYS A 68 -21.69 23.15 24.41
N LEU A 69 -21.52 22.57 25.60
CA LEU A 69 -20.40 21.66 25.89
C LEU A 69 -20.49 20.38 25.05
N ARG A 70 -21.68 19.79 24.90
CA ARG A 70 -21.92 18.61 24.04
C ARG A 70 -21.61 18.92 22.58
N LEU A 71 -22.12 20.04 22.05
CA LEU A 71 -21.85 20.48 20.68
C LEU A 71 -20.37 20.75 20.43
N HIS A 72 -19.70 21.42 21.37
CA HIS A 72 -18.25 21.66 21.28
C HIS A 72 -17.48 20.34 21.30
N THR A 73 -17.86 19.42 22.19
CA THR A 73 -17.21 18.10 22.29
C THR A 73 -17.37 17.30 21.00
N SER A 74 -18.54 17.33 20.35
CA SER A 74 -18.75 16.66 19.06
C SER A 74 -17.95 17.28 17.90
N ASN A 75 -17.52 18.54 18.04
CA ASN A 75 -16.73 19.25 17.04
C ASN A 75 -15.21 19.12 17.29
N GLU A 76 -14.76 18.05 17.95
CA GLU A 76 -13.34 17.78 18.11
C GLU A 76 -12.66 17.68 16.73
N PRO A 77 -11.59 18.45 16.47
CA PRO A 77 -10.87 18.36 15.22
C PRO A 77 -10.42 16.92 14.95
N GLN A 78 -10.53 16.49 13.71
CA GLN A 78 -10.14 15.13 13.31
C GLN A 78 -8.67 15.10 12.92
N LYS A 79 -7.91 14.15 13.49
CA LYS A 79 -6.49 13.99 13.17
C LYS A 79 -6.35 13.69 11.67
N PRO A 80 -5.53 14.45 10.92
CA PRO A 80 -5.32 14.16 9.51
C PRO A 80 -4.72 12.77 9.35
N LYS A 81 -5.20 12.04 8.34
CA LYS A 81 -4.66 10.73 7.95
C LYS A 81 -3.40 10.94 7.10
N ARG A 82 -2.37 10.12 7.36
CA ARG A 82 -1.15 10.04 6.54
C ARG A 82 -1.35 8.97 5.48
N LEU A 83 -1.13 9.32 4.21
CA LEU A 83 -1.15 8.37 3.10
C LEU A 83 0.24 7.75 2.95
N THR A 84 0.30 6.41 2.94
CA THR A 84 1.54 5.65 2.78
C THR A 84 1.35 4.63 1.67
N LEU A 85 2.15 4.74 0.60
CA LEU A 85 2.11 3.82 -0.53
C LEU A 85 3.32 2.88 -0.59
N ILE A 86 4.47 3.28 -0.04
CA ILE A 86 5.69 2.47 -0.01
C ILE A 86 6.01 2.11 1.44
N TYR A 87 6.23 0.83 1.68
CA TYR A 87 6.57 0.25 2.97
C TYR A 87 7.93 -0.47 2.86
N GLU A 88 8.78 -0.33 3.87
CA GLU A 88 10.10 -0.98 3.91
C GLU A 88 10.24 -1.85 5.17
N ASP A 89 10.24 -1.21 6.34
CA ASP A 89 10.21 -1.89 7.64
C ASP A 89 8.97 -1.45 8.41
N THR A 90 7.93 -2.29 8.43
CA THR A 90 6.70 -2.00 9.17
C THR A 90 6.21 -3.22 9.96
N THR A 91 5.67 -2.95 11.13
CA THR A 91 4.94 -3.94 11.91
C THR A 91 3.64 -4.31 11.21
N LEU A 92 3.06 -5.49 11.52
CA LEU A 92 1.78 -5.88 10.95
C LEU A 92 0.68 -4.85 11.29
N LYS A 93 0.68 -4.33 12.53
CA LYS A 93 -0.25 -3.29 12.96
C LYS A 93 -0.11 -1.99 12.15
N ALA A 94 1.11 -1.49 12.00
CA ALA A 94 1.33 -0.27 11.22
C ALA A 94 0.99 -0.47 9.73
N LEU A 95 1.17 -1.68 9.19
CA LEU A 95 0.72 -2.04 7.85
C LEU A 95 -0.81 -2.04 7.75
N THR A 96 -1.52 -2.68 8.69
CA THR A 96 -3.00 -2.74 8.67
C THR A 96 -3.60 -1.36 8.88
N ASP A 97 -3.05 -0.55 9.79
CA ASP A 97 -3.51 0.83 10.02
C ASP A 97 -3.30 1.70 8.77
N GLY A 98 -2.15 1.55 8.09
CA GLY A 98 -1.89 2.23 6.82
C GLY A 98 -2.83 1.77 5.70
N MET A 99 -3.12 0.47 5.63
CA MET A 99 -3.99 -0.12 4.61
C MET A 99 -5.48 0.18 4.81
N ASP A 100 -5.91 0.43 6.04
CA ASP A 100 -7.26 0.92 6.35
C ASP A 100 -7.47 2.36 5.83
N ILE A 101 -6.40 3.15 5.81
CA ILE A 101 -6.41 4.49 5.22
C ILE A 101 -6.31 4.41 3.69
N CYS A 102 -5.33 3.65 3.18
CA CYS A 102 -5.11 3.45 1.76
C CYS A 102 -4.85 1.98 1.47
N SER A 103 -5.84 1.31 0.89
CA SER A 103 -5.76 -0.13 0.59
C SER A 103 -4.71 -0.52 -0.48
N HIS A 104 -4.00 0.46 -1.06
CA HIS A 104 -3.00 0.23 -2.09
C HIS A 104 -1.62 0.55 -1.53
N GLY A 105 -0.65 -0.33 -1.79
CA GLY A 105 0.73 -0.04 -1.45
C GLY A 105 1.70 -1.09 -1.96
N GLY A 106 2.96 -0.92 -1.65
CA GLY A 106 3.97 -1.89 -2.00
C GLY A 106 5.18 -1.92 -1.08
N PHE A 107 5.79 -3.09 -1.05
CA PHE A 107 7.10 -3.34 -0.45
C PHE A 107 8.15 -3.26 -1.54
N ILE A 108 8.96 -2.20 -1.53
CA ILE A 108 9.96 -1.96 -2.57
C ILE A 108 11.29 -1.79 -1.88
N SER A 109 12.23 -2.69 -2.15
CA SER A 109 13.53 -2.69 -1.50
C SER A 109 14.62 -3.10 -2.47
N ASP A 110 15.68 -2.30 -2.56
CA ASP A 110 16.93 -2.70 -3.23
C ASP A 110 17.84 -3.55 -2.32
N GLU A 111 17.45 -3.74 -1.05
CA GLU A 111 18.10 -4.60 -0.07
C GLU A 111 17.10 -5.41 0.75
N ALA A 112 16.57 -6.47 0.15
CA ALA A 112 15.45 -7.23 0.71
C ALA A 112 15.73 -7.98 2.03
N ILE A 113 16.95 -7.91 2.58
CA ILE A 113 17.29 -8.58 3.84
C ILE A 113 16.40 -8.09 5.00
N ILE A 114 16.04 -6.81 5.02
CA ILE A 114 15.15 -6.22 6.03
C ILE A 114 13.76 -6.84 5.91
N PHE A 115 13.23 -6.91 4.68
CA PHE A 115 11.96 -7.56 4.39
C PHE A 115 11.97 -9.03 4.84
N PHE A 116 13.00 -9.81 4.48
CA PHE A 116 13.10 -11.23 4.84
C PHE A 116 13.25 -11.50 6.34
N LYS A 117 13.82 -10.55 7.10
CA LYS A 117 13.88 -10.62 8.57
C LYS A 117 12.52 -10.32 9.20
N GLY A 118 11.84 -9.27 8.72
CA GLY A 118 10.60 -8.77 9.31
C GLY A 118 9.31 -9.42 8.80
N TYR A 119 9.32 -10.06 7.63
CA TYR A 119 8.16 -10.70 7.00
C TYR A 119 8.30 -12.21 7.00
N THR A 120 7.90 -12.78 8.13
CA THR A 120 7.83 -14.21 8.40
C THR A 120 6.37 -14.67 8.55
N ASN A 121 6.20 -15.94 8.89
CA ASN A 121 4.96 -16.74 8.98
C ASN A 121 3.64 -15.99 9.25
N ASP A 122 3.62 -15.02 10.17
CA ASP A 122 2.46 -14.23 10.57
C ASP A 122 1.99 -13.22 9.50
N LYS A 123 2.88 -12.75 8.63
CA LYS A 123 2.58 -11.72 7.63
C LYS A 123 2.23 -12.29 6.25
N PHE A 124 2.45 -13.59 5.99
CA PHE A 124 2.09 -14.20 4.70
C PHE A 124 0.60 -14.08 4.38
N GLY A 125 -0.26 -14.13 5.40
CA GLY A 125 -1.71 -14.01 5.24
C GLY A 125 -2.11 -12.70 4.55
N ILE A 126 -1.66 -11.55 5.08
CA ILE A 126 -1.98 -10.24 4.49
C ILE A 126 -1.31 -10.03 3.13
N LEU A 127 -0.08 -10.51 2.94
CA LEU A 127 0.62 -10.41 1.65
C LEU A 127 -0.06 -11.24 0.55
N ASN A 128 -0.45 -12.48 0.86
CA ASN A 128 -1.19 -13.35 -0.06
C ASN A 128 -2.56 -12.76 -0.38
N LYS A 129 -3.31 -12.25 0.61
CA LYS A 129 -4.58 -11.56 0.38
C LYS A 129 -4.40 -10.30 -0.46
N GLY A 130 -3.34 -9.54 -0.19
CA GLY A 130 -2.97 -8.35 -0.93
C GLY A 130 -2.64 -8.62 -2.39
N TRP A 131 -2.04 -9.78 -2.67
CA TRP A 131 -1.87 -10.25 -4.04
C TRP A 131 -3.21 -10.69 -4.63
N GLU A 132 -4.04 -11.48 -3.94
CA GLU A 132 -5.31 -11.99 -4.47
C GLU A 132 -6.39 -10.90 -4.65
N GLY A 133 -6.24 -9.74 -4.01
CA GLY A 133 -7.30 -8.75 -3.88
C GLY A 133 -8.43 -9.24 -2.96
N GLY A 134 -8.10 -10.13 -2.02
CA GLY A 134 -9.04 -10.69 -1.04
C GLY A 134 -9.23 -9.76 0.17
N VAL A 135 -10.25 -10.05 0.98
CA VAL A 135 -10.47 -9.36 2.25
C VAL A 135 -9.56 -9.97 3.32
N TYR A 136 -8.96 -9.12 4.13
CA TYR A 136 -8.16 -9.44 5.30
C TYR A 136 -8.85 -8.84 6.53
N ALA A 137 -9.25 -9.70 7.47
CA ALA A 137 -9.83 -9.28 8.74
C ALA A 137 -8.71 -9.10 9.77
N HIS A 138 -8.63 -7.91 10.37
CA HIS A 138 -7.69 -7.60 11.44
C HIS A 138 -8.46 -7.27 12.72
N LYS A 139 -8.19 -8.02 13.79
CA LYS A 139 -8.71 -7.74 15.13
C LYS A 139 -7.94 -6.58 15.76
N ARG A 140 -8.64 -5.49 16.07
CA ARG A 140 -8.09 -4.38 16.85
C ARG A 140 -8.06 -4.74 18.34
N ALA A 141 -7.19 -4.04 19.07
CA ALA A 141 -7.04 -4.21 20.52
C ALA A 141 -8.32 -3.84 21.31
N ASP A 142 -9.22 -3.06 20.72
CA ASP A 142 -10.52 -2.68 21.28
C ASP A 142 -11.63 -3.73 21.01
N GLY A 143 -11.29 -4.86 20.38
CA GLY A 143 -12.23 -5.93 20.07
C GLY A 143 -13.01 -5.74 18.77
N THR A 144 -12.78 -4.64 18.03
CA THR A 144 -13.43 -4.41 16.73
C THR A 144 -12.66 -5.09 15.59
N ASP A 145 -13.39 -5.66 14.63
CA ASP A 145 -12.81 -6.21 13.41
C ASP A 145 -12.73 -5.13 12.32
N THR A 146 -11.54 -4.94 11.77
CA THR A 146 -11.34 -4.09 10.58
C THR A 146 -11.22 -4.97 9.35
N LEU A 147 -12.13 -4.77 8.39
CA LEU A 147 -12.08 -5.46 7.10
C LEU A 147 -11.32 -4.61 6.10
N ILE A 148 -10.15 -5.08 5.70
CA ILE A 148 -9.28 -4.40 4.75
C ILE A 148 -9.28 -5.22 3.46
N LYS A 149 -9.29 -4.58 2.30
CA LYS A 149 -9.07 -5.24 1.01
C LYS A 149 -7.72 -4.81 0.43
N PRO A 150 -6.60 -5.35 0.96
CA PRO A 150 -5.28 -4.90 0.54
C PRO A 150 -5.05 -5.18 -0.94
N CYS A 151 -4.32 -4.29 -1.58
CA CYS A 151 -3.78 -4.41 -2.94
C CYS A 151 -2.28 -4.11 -2.85
N LEU A 152 -1.49 -5.18 -2.78
CA LEU A 152 -0.07 -5.12 -2.46
C LEU A 152 0.79 -5.53 -3.64
N THR A 153 1.83 -4.73 -3.89
CA THR A 153 2.94 -5.08 -4.79
C THR A 153 4.20 -5.33 -3.96
N VAL A 154 4.98 -6.35 -4.32
CA VAL A 154 6.26 -6.62 -3.66
C VAL A 154 7.34 -6.69 -4.72
N SER A 155 8.38 -5.87 -4.58
CA SER A 155 9.54 -5.77 -5.47
C SER A 155 10.81 -5.77 -4.62
N LEU A 156 11.57 -6.85 -4.71
CA LEU A 156 12.68 -7.12 -3.81
C LEU A 156 13.94 -7.43 -4.61
N MET A 157 14.99 -6.65 -4.39
CA MET A 157 16.32 -6.97 -4.90
C MET A 157 17.18 -7.49 -3.75
N THR A 158 17.95 -8.55 -4.02
CA THR A 158 18.74 -9.21 -3.00
C THR A 158 19.88 -10.00 -3.60
N GLN A 159 20.89 -10.29 -2.79
CA GLN A 159 21.95 -11.18 -3.20
C GLN A 159 21.45 -12.63 -3.26
N PRO A 160 21.90 -13.46 -4.21
CA PRO A 160 21.42 -14.82 -4.37
C PRO A 160 21.52 -15.68 -3.10
N ARG A 161 22.56 -15.46 -2.28
CA ARG A 161 22.73 -16.18 -1.00
C ARG A 161 21.61 -15.83 -0.01
N VAL A 162 21.31 -14.55 0.15
CA VAL A 162 20.26 -14.06 1.06
C VAL A 162 18.88 -14.62 0.66
N ALA A 163 18.57 -14.65 -0.65
CA ALA A 163 17.34 -15.28 -1.14
C ALA A 163 17.28 -16.77 -0.82
N LYS A 164 18.36 -17.52 -1.08
CA LYS A 164 18.44 -18.97 -0.82
C LYS A 164 18.24 -19.28 0.66
N ASP A 165 18.83 -18.49 1.55
CA ASP A 165 18.69 -18.65 2.98
C ASP A 165 17.24 -18.40 3.42
N TYR A 166 16.57 -17.38 2.85
CA TYR A 166 15.14 -17.13 3.10
C TYR A 166 14.24 -18.27 2.62
N PHE A 167 14.47 -18.81 1.42
CA PHE A 167 13.65 -19.91 0.88
C PHE A 167 13.74 -21.20 1.70
N ARG A 168 14.86 -21.42 2.42
CA ARG A 168 15.08 -22.59 3.28
C ARG A 168 14.61 -22.36 4.72
N LYS A 169 14.34 -21.12 5.11
CA LYS A 169 13.93 -20.77 6.47
C LYS A 169 12.61 -21.46 6.82
N GLY A 170 12.51 -21.97 8.06
CA GLY A 170 11.29 -22.61 8.56
C GLY A 170 10.85 -23.78 7.70
N GLU A 171 11.80 -24.63 7.26
CA GLU A 171 11.55 -25.83 6.45
C GLU A 171 10.87 -25.57 5.10
N GLY A 172 10.93 -24.33 4.59
CA GLY A 172 10.29 -23.98 3.32
C GLY A 172 8.85 -23.50 3.46
N ILE A 173 8.41 -23.11 4.66
CA ILE A 173 7.06 -22.60 4.92
C ILE A 173 6.59 -21.51 3.93
N ALA A 174 7.47 -20.62 3.48
CA ALA A 174 7.14 -19.59 2.49
C ALA A 174 6.70 -20.18 1.13
N LYS A 175 7.25 -21.35 0.77
CA LYS A 175 6.79 -22.14 -0.36
C LYS A 175 5.43 -22.77 -0.04
N ASP A 176 5.33 -23.51 1.06
CA ASP A 176 4.15 -24.32 1.40
C ASP A 176 2.85 -23.51 1.57
N VAL A 177 2.94 -22.27 2.08
CA VAL A 177 1.79 -21.35 2.16
C VAL A 177 1.47 -20.66 0.82
N GLY A 178 2.17 -21.04 -0.25
CA GLY A 178 2.09 -20.51 -1.60
C GLY A 178 2.63 -19.10 -1.76
N PHE A 179 3.30 -18.52 -0.76
CA PHE A 179 3.78 -17.14 -0.84
C PHE A 179 4.76 -16.97 -2.01
N LEU A 180 5.76 -17.85 -2.13
CA LEU A 180 6.75 -17.79 -3.22
C LEU A 180 6.13 -17.97 -4.61
N ALA A 181 5.04 -18.74 -4.74
CA ALA A 181 4.34 -18.93 -6.02
C ALA A 181 3.74 -17.65 -6.60
N ARG A 182 3.58 -16.59 -5.79
CA ARG A 182 3.02 -15.30 -6.19
C ARG A 182 4.08 -14.31 -6.71
N PHE A 183 5.36 -14.69 -6.68
CA PHE A 183 6.47 -13.88 -7.14
C PHE A 183 6.88 -14.21 -8.58
N LEU A 184 7.50 -13.22 -9.22
CA LEU A 184 8.24 -13.39 -10.46
C LEU A 184 9.73 -13.33 -10.11
N PHE A 185 10.47 -14.38 -10.46
CA PHE A 185 11.90 -14.47 -10.17
C PHE A 185 12.71 -14.11 -11.42
N SER A 186 13.74 -13.30 -11.23
CA SER A 186 14.73 -12.98 -12.25
C SER A 186 16.10 -12.92 -11.62
N GLU A 187 17.08 -13.55 -12.26
CA GLU A 187 18.49 -13.51 -11.85
C GLU A 187 19.29 -12.84 -12.96
N ALA A 188 19.93 -11.72 -12.64
CA ALA A 188 20.84 -11.05 -13.56
C ALA A 188 22.20 -11.75 -13.51
N LYS A 189 22.76 -12.10 -14.67
CA LYS A 189 24.13 -12.61 -14.76
C LYS A 189 25.10 -11.53 -14.30
N SER A 190 26.07 -11.90 -13.46
CA SER A 190 27.14 -10.98 -13.06
C SER A 190 27.94 -10.55 -14.28
N THR A 191 28.07 -9.24 -14.46
CA THR A 191 28.93 -8.64 -15.49
C THR A 191 30.26 -8.15 -14.91
N ILE A 192 30.53 -8.39 -13.63
CA ILE A 192 31.79 -8.00 -12.98
C ILE A 192 32.96 -8.57 -13.77
N GLY A 193 33.93 -7.71 -14.12
CA GLY A 193 35.08 -8.06 -14.96
C GLY A 193 34.86 -7.93 -16.48
N ASN A 194 33.61 -7.81 -16.95
CA ASN A 194 33.24 -7.71 -18.36
C ASN A 194 32.40 -6.48 -18.69
N ARG A 195 32.39 -5.46 -17.80
CA ARG A 195 31.59 -4.24 -18.03
C ARG A 195 32.31 -3.36 -19.03
N THR A 196 31.63 -3.01 -20.11
CA THR A 196 32.04 -1.91 -20.98
C THR A 196 31.44 -0.61 -20.45
N ASP A 197 32.26 0.43 -20.35
CA ASP A 197 31.77 1.75 -19.98
C ASP A 197 30.94 2.31 -21.12
N ASN A 198 29.62 2.33 -20.93
CA ASN A 198 28.74 3.11 -21.80
C ASN A 198 28.70 4.54 -21.26
N THR A 199 29.15 5.51 -22.05
CA THR A 199 29.18 6.93 -21.65
C THR A 199 27.99 7.73 -22.19
N ASP A 200 27.24 7.19 -23.15
CA ASP A 200 26.04 7.83 -23.68
C ASP A 200 24.75 7.22 -23.09
N PHE A 201 24.10 8.03 -22.26
CA PHE A 201 22.82 7.69 -21.63
C PHE A 201 21.65 8.52 -22.19
N SER A 202 21.84 9.25 -23.29
CA SER A 202 20.83 10.16 -23.87
C SER A 202 19.52 9.45 -24.18
N ARG A 203 19.58 8.32 -24.87
CA ARG A 203 18.41 7.48 -25.18
C ARG A 203 17.72 6.98 -23.92
N SER A 204 18.48 6.43 -22.97
CA SER A 204 17.94 5.92 -21.71
C SER A 204 17.24 7.01 -20.92
N ARG A 205 17.82 8.22 -20.86
CA ARG A 205 17.22 9.38 -20.20
C ARG A 205 15.93 9.82 -20.87
N LYS A 206 15.89 9.86 -22.21
CA LYS A 206 14.67 10.17 -22.97
C LYS A 206 13.55 9.16 -22.68
N CYS A 207 13.86 7.86 -22.71
CA CYS A 207 12.90 6.81 -22.38
C CYS A 207 12.43 6.88 -20.92
N LEU A 208 13.35 7.18 -19.99
CA LEU A 208 13.04 7.31 -18.58
C LEU A 208 12.10 8.49 -18.32
N ASN A 209 12.30 9.63 -18.98
CA ASN A 209 11.40 10.78 -18.85
C ASN A 209 9.98 10.44 -19.31
N ILE A 210 9.81 9.77 -20.46
CA ILE A 210 8.48 9.32 -20.95
C ILE A 210 7.82 8.39 -19.93
N PHE A 211 8.60 7.47 -19.35
CA PHE A 211 8.11 6.59 -18.29
C PHE A 211 7.71 7.37 -17.03
N HIS A 212 8.54 8.31 -16.58
CA HIS A 212 8.25 9.14 -15.41
C HIS A 212 6.98 9.97 -15.59
N ASP A 213 6.79 10.59 -16.76
CA ASP A 213 5.59 11.38 -17.05
C ASP A 213 4.33 10.53 -16.97
N ARG A 214 4.40 9.29 -17.49
CA ARG A 214 3.29 8.34 -17.37
C ARG A 214 3.02 7.95 -15.91
N ILE A 215 4.06 7.67 -15.12
CA ILE A 215 3.91 7.34 -13.70
C ILE A 215 3.31 8.52 -12.92
N ARG A 216 3.77 9.75 -13.15
CA ARG A 216 3.21 10.95 -12.49
C ARG A 216 1.74 11.11 -12.80
N ALA A 217 1.32 10.94 -14.05
CA ALA A 217 -0.10 10.99 -14.43
C ALA A 217 -0.94 9.95 -13.66
N LEU A 218 -0.45 8.71 -13.54
CA LEU A 218 -1.12 7.64 -12.78
C LEU A 218 -1.17 7.93 -11.28
N LEU A 219 -0.09 8.48 -10.70
CA LEU A 219 -0.03 8.85 -9.29
C LEU A 219 -0.97 10.01 -8.96
N SER A 220 -1.09 11.00 -9.84
CA SER A 220 -2.06 12.09 -9.69
C SER A 220 -3.51 11.57 -9.68
N GLN A 221 -3.86 10.68 -10.62
CA GLN A 221 -5.17 10.01 -10.62
C GLN A 221 -5.41 9.22 -9.33
N GLN A 222 -4.40 8.49 -8.85
CA GLN A 222 -4.48 7.74 -7.61
C GLN A 222 -4.67 8.68 -6.40
N LYS A 223 -4.02 9.85 -6.39
CA LYS A 223 -4.20 10.86 -5.33
C LYS A 223 -5.64 11.34 -5.29
N GLU A 224 -6.18 11.76 -6.43
CA GLU A 224 -7.57 12.24 -6.57
C GLU A 224 -8.57 11.17 -6.12
N TYR A 225 -8.33 9.92 -6.51
CA TYR A 225 -9.12 8.76 -6.11
C TYR A 225 -9.14 8.58 -4.59
N ILE A 226 -7.98 8.66 -3.93
CA ILE A 226 -7.87 8.52 -2.48
C ILE A 226 -8.54 9.71 -1.76
N THR A 227 -8.37 10.94 -2.26
CA THR A 227 -8.88 12.14 -1.58
C THR A 227 -10.37 12.38 -1.80
N SER A 228 -10.92 11.99 -2.94
CA SER A 228 -12.34 12.25 -3.29
C SER A 228 -13.31 11.22 -2.71
N ASN A 229 -12.80 10.11 -2.16
CA ASN A 229 -13.58 8.97 -1.68
C ASN A 229 -14.57 8.39 -2.72
N LYS A 230 -14.37 8.71 -4.01
CA LYS A 230 -15.16 8.20 -5.13
C LYS A 230 -14.48 6.95 -5.68
N PHE A 231 -14.98 5.79 -5.27
CA PHE A 231 -14.41 4.50 -5.61
C PHE A 231 -15.07 3.92 -6.87
N SER A 232 -14.52 4.17 -8.06
CA SER A 232 -14.83 3.39 -9.27
C SER A 232 -13.59 2.63 -9.74
N LYS A 233 -13.57 1.31 -9.59
CA LYS A 233 -12.52 0.47 -10.18
C LYS A 233 -12.98 0.01 -11.56
N LYS A 234 -12.14 0.23 -12.58
CA LYS A 234 -12.35 -0.33 -13.92
C LYS A 234 -12.08 -1.83 -13.88
N THR A 235 -13.09 -2.63 -14.16
CA THR A 235 -12.93 -4.09 -14.35
C THR A 235 -12.58 -4.35 -15.81
N LEU A 236 -11.40 -4.93 -16.04
CA LEU A 236 -11.01 -5.39 -17.38
C LEU A 236 -11.55 -6.80 -17.63
N THR A 237 -12.16 -7.00 -18.79
CA THR A 237 -12.62 -8.31 -19.26
C THR A 237 -11.71 -8.82 -20.37
N LEU A 238 -11.42 -10.13 -20.35
CA LEU A 238 -10.65 -10.76 -21.42
C LEU A 238 -11.53 -10.91 -22.65
N SER A 239 -11.00 -10.50 -23.81
CA SER A 239 -11.64 -10.77 -25.10
C SER A 239 -11.66 -12.28 -25.39
N ALA A 240 -12.50 -12.72 -26.33
CA ALA A 240 -12.56 -14.12 -26.76
C ALA A 240 -11.19 -14.65 -27.22
N LYS A 241 -10.42 -13.83 -27.95
CA LYS A 241 -9.05 -14.18 -28.37
C LYS A 241 -8.11 -14.34 -27.17
N ALA A 242 -8.17 -13.44 -26.20
CA ALA A 242 -7.35 -13.53 -24.99
C ALA A 242 -7.73 -14.73 -24.10
N LEU A 243 -9.01 -15.08 -24.04
CA LEU A 243 -9.48 -16.29 -23.36
C LEU A 243 -8.94 -17.57 -24.00
N ALA A 244 -8.90 -17.63 -25.34
CA ALA A 244 -8.32 -18.77 -26.07
C ALA A 244 -6.82 -18.93 -25.75
N VAL A 245 -6.06 -17.85 -25.81
CA VAL A 245 -4.61 -17.85 -25.44
C VAL A 245 -4.42 -18.29 -23.99
N LYS A 246 -5.23 -17.76 -23.05
CA LYS A 246 -5.18 -18.16 -21.64
C LYS A 246 -5.47 -19.65 -21.45
N LYS A 247 -6.45 -20.19 -22.18
CA LYS A 247 -6.81 -21.62 -22.11
C LYS A 247 -5.66 -22.49 -22.63
N GLN A 248 -5.09 -22.15 -23.78
CA GLN A 248 -3.94 -22.87 -24.34
C GLN A 248 -2.76 -22.87 -23.37
N PHE A 249 -2.39 -21.69 -22.87
CA PHE A 249 -1.31 -21.55 -21.89
C PHE A 249 -1.55 -22.39 -20.62
N GLY A 250 -2.79 -22.40 -20.11
CA GLY A 250 -3.17 -23.21 -18.95
C GLY A 250 -3.01 -24.72 -19.19
N ASN A 251 -3.36 -25.21 -20.37
CA ASN A 251 -3.17 -26.61 -20.75
C ASN A 251 -1.69 -26.98 -20.79
N GLU A 252 -0.86 -26.18 -21.48
CA GLU A 252 0.59 -26.40 -21.57
C GLU A 252 1.26 -26.44 -20.19
N ILE A 253 0.79 -25.61 -19.26
CA ILE A 253 1.28 -25.60 -17.87
C ILE A 253 0.85 -26.86 -17.12
N ASN A 254 -0.40 -27.31 -17.27
CA ASN A 254 -0.90 -28.53 -16.62
C ASN A 254 -0.13 -29.77 -17.10
N ASP A 255 0.13 -29.87 -18.40
CA ASP A 255 0.90 -30.98 -18.97
C ASP A 255 2.32 -31.02 -18.38
N LYS A 256 2.98 -29.85 -18.28
CA LYS A 256 4.31 -29.73 -17.66
C LYS A 256 4.33 -30.10 -16.17
N ILE A 257 3.25 -29.77 -15.44
CA ILE A 257 3.10 -30.15 -14.03
C ILE A 257 2.97 -31.67 -13.90
N GLY A 258 2.21 -32.32 -14.79
CA GLY A 258 1.99 -33.76 -14.77
C GLY A 258 3.22 -34.58 -15.17
N LEU A 259 4.09 -34.03 -16.02
CA LEU A 259 5.26 -34.75 -16.55
C LEU A 259 6.44 -34.78 -15.57
N GLU A 260 7.04 -33.66 -15.15
CA GLU A 260 8.25 -33.68 -14.29
C GLU A 260 8.49 -32.42 -13.42
N SER A 261 7.50 -31.55 -13.22
CA SER A 261 7.71 -30.26 -12.54
C SER A 261 7.42 -30.25 -11.03
N SER A 262 7.69 -31.34 -10.30
CA SER A 262 7.33 -31.46 -8.87
C SER A 262 7.94 -30.33 -8.01
N HIS A 263 9.15 -29.89 -8.32
CA HIS A 263 9.90 -28.90 -7.55
C HIS A 263 9.41 -27.45 -7.72
N ILE A 264 8.75 -27.11 -8.83
CA ILE A 264 8.20 -25.76 -9.13
C ILE A 264 6.68 -25.74 -9.39
N LYS A 265 5.98 -26.85 -9.13
CA LYS A 265 4.53 -27.01 -9.40
C LYS A 265 3.69 -25.82 -8.94
N GLU A 266 3.94 -25.30 -7.75
CA GLU A 266 3.18 -24.19 -7.18
C GLU A 266 3.38 -22.89 -7.97
N ILE A 267 4.61 -22.58 -8.39
CA ILE A 267 4.92 -21.40 -9.22
C ILE A 267 4.19 -21.53 -10.56
N LEU A 268 4.26 -22.71 -11.18
CA LEU A 268 3.56 -23.00 -12.43
C LEU A 268 2.04 -22.83 -12.27
N SER A 269 1.46 -23.28 -11.15
CA SER A 269 0.02 -23.17 -10.88
C SER A 269 -0.49 -21.72 -10.83
N LYS A 270 0.37 -20.75 -10.52
CA LYS A 270 0.04 -19.31 -10.46
C LYS A 270 0.47 -18.53 -11.69
N SER A 271 1.23 -19.14 -12.59
CA SER A 271 1.76 -18.49 -13.80
C SER A 271 0.67 -17.85 -14.67
N GLY A 272 -0.47 -18.53 -14.87
CA GLY A 272 -1.59 -17.99 -15.66
C GLY A 272 -2.20 -16.74 -15.04
N THR A 273 -2.32 -16.69 -13.70
CA THR A 273 -2.78 -15.49 -12.99
C THR A 273 -1.76 -14.36 -13.10
N ASN A 274 -0.47 -14.67 -12.94
CA ASN A 274 0.61 -13.69 -13.12
C ASN A 274 0.61 -13.10 -14.54
N ALA A 275 0.48 -13.94 -15.57
CA ALA A 275 0.41 -13.50 -16.96
C ALA A 275 -0.77 -12.55 -17.20
N ALA A 276 -1.96 -12.88 -16.70
CA ALA A 276 -3.13 -12.00 -16.81
C ALA A 276 -2.94 -10.65 -16.10
N ARG A 277 -2.27 -10.63 -14.94
CA ARG A 277 -1.95 -9.38 -14.22
C ARG A 277 -0.97 -8.51 -14.98
N ILE A 278 0.10 -9.09 -15.52
CA ILE A 278 1.09 -8.37 -16.34
C ILE A 278 0.40 -7.77 -17.56
N ALA A 279 -0.44 -8.55 -18.25
CA ALA A 279 -1.21 -8.06 -19.39
C ALA A 279 -2.14 -6.91 -19.01
N ALA A 280 -2.84 -6.99 -17.87
CA ALA A 280 -3.67 -5.90 -17.36
C ALA A 280 -2.85 -4.64 -17.04
N ILE A 281 -1.69 -4.79 -16.40
CA ILE A 281 -0.78 -3.67 -16.09
C ILE A 281 -0.33 -3.00 -17.40
N PHE A 282 0.12 -3.77 -18.39
CA PHE A 282 0.54 -3.20 -19.68
C PHE A 282 -0.63 -2.58 -20.44
N HIS A 283 -1.82 -3.15 -20.39
CA HIS A 283 -3.01 -2.55 -20.97
C HIS A 283 -3.28 -1.18 -20.34
N CYS A 284 -3.40 -1.10 -19.01
CA CYS A 284 -3.64 0.16 -18.30
C CYS A 284 -2.49 1.16 -18.46
N PHE A 285 -1.23 0.69 -18.46
CA PHE A 285 -0.08 1.57 -18.60
C PHE A 285 -0.04 2.25 -19.96
N ASN A 286 -0.46 1.56 -21.03
CA ASN A 286 -0.49 2.11 -22.38
C ASN A 286 -1.82 2.78 -22.75
N ASP A 287 -2.89 2.56 -21.98
CA ASP A 287 -4.19 3.18 -22.20
C ASP A 287 -4.16 4.66 -21.78
N ASN A 288 -4.06 5.54 -22.77
CA ASN A 288 -4.10 7.00 -22.57
C ASN A 288 -5.52 7.53 -22.35
N SER A 289 -6.56 6.68 -22.34
CA SER A 289 -7.90 7.16 -22.03
C SER A 289 -7.98 7.55 -20.55
N SER A 290 -7.92 8.86 -20.32
CA SER A 290 -8.31 9.49 -19.06
C SER A 290 -9.77 9.14 -18.79
N ASN A 291 -10.02 8.24 -17.84
CA ASN A 291 -11.36 7.98 -17.30
C ASN A 291 -11.24 7.57 -15.84
#